data_AF-A0A7V3BJB9-F1
#
_entry.id   AF-A0A7V3BJB9-F1
#
_cell.length_a   1.000
_cell.length_b   1.000
_cell.length_c   1.000
_cell.angle_alpha   90.00
_cell.angle_beta   90.00
_cell.angle_gamma   90.00
#
_symmetry.space_group_name_H-M   'P 1'
#
loop_
_entity.id
_entity.type
_entity.pdbx_description
1 polymer ?
#
loop_
_entity_poly.entity_id
_entity_poly.type
_entity_poly.pdbx_seq_one_letter_code
_entity_poly.pdbx_strand_id
1 'polypeptide(L)'
;GDPNQIPTKGREFIWVDTTARWRIADAKKFLESVASEAGAQSRLDDIIDSVVRDQVSSSELIELVRSASWEVPAEREAEIKQEVAAEREAEIKQEVTRGREEITRTILAEARKIIPQYGIELVDVRIKRLDYIESVREKVYARMISERQRIAAQFRSEGEGRRAEILGEMEKGLRQIRSTAYRQVQEIRGQADAEATHIYGEVYSRDAEFYAFSRTLELYGEGANQNAVLILTTDSDYYRYLKHATPAETEPLPAVGARDAKRP
;
A
#
# COMPACT_ATOMS: atom_id res chain seq x y z
N GLY A 1 -19.96 8.45 -44.85
CA GLY A 1 -19.34 7.35 -45.59
C GLY A 1 -19.23 6.09 -44.77
N ASP A 2 -18.76 5.04 -45.44
CA ASP A 2 -18.37 3.78 -44.81
C ASP A 2 -17.05 3.95 -44.03
N PRO A 3 -16.78 3.11 -43.01
CA PRO A 3 -15.52 3.14 -42.29
C PRO A 3 -14.33 2.91 -43.22
N ASN A 4 -13.34 3.79 -43.16
CA ASN A 4 -12.13 3.70 -43.96
C ASN A 4 -10.91 3.35 -43.11
N GLN A 5 -10.04 2.48 -43.64
CA GLN A 5 -8.75 2.17 -43.02
C GLN A 5 -7.75 3.28 -43.37
N ILE A 6 -7.21 3.93 -42.34
CA ILE A 6 -6.30 5.06 -42.48
C ILE A 6 -5.08 4.84 -41.57
N PRO A 7 -3.85 5.00 -42.07
CA PRO A 7 -2.67 5.04 -41.21
C PRO A 7 -2.59 6.40 -40.51
N THR A 8 -2.22 6.40 -39.24
CA THR A 8 -1.86 7.60 -38.47
C THR A 8 -0.37 7.91 -38.62
N LYS A 9 0.06 9.08 -38.11
CA LYS A 9 1.48 9.49 -38.14
C LYS A 9 2.40 8.51 -37.38
N GLY A 10 1.91 7.93 -36.29
CA GLY A 10 2.59 6.90 -35.51
C GLY A 10 2.65 5.50 -36.17
N ARG A 11 2.12 5.37 -37.40
CA ARG A 11 2.08 4.14 -38.21
C ARG A 11 1.09 3.09 -37.67
N GLU A 12 0.15 3.50 -36.82
CA GLU A 12 -1.00 2.68 -36.44
C GLU A 12 -2.10 2.79 -37.50
N PHE A 13 -2.68 1.65 -37.86
CA PHE A 13 -3.85 1.60 -38.74
C PHE A 13 -5.14 1.58 -37.93
N ILE A 14 -6.06 2.45 -38.32
CA ILE A 14 -7.35 2.62 -37.65
C ILE A 14 -8.51 2.64 -38.66
N TRP A 15 -9.67 2.21 -38.20
CA TRP A 15 -10.96 2.45 -38.83
C TRP A 15 -11.52 3.78 -38.31
N VAL A 16 -11.87 4.68 -39.21
CA VAL A 16 -12.50 5.96 -38.87
C VAL A 16 -13.88 6.02 -39.50
N ASP A 17 -14.91 6.19 -38.67
CA ASP A 17 -16.29 6.47 -39.07
C ASP A 17 -16.55 7.97 -38.86
N THR A 18 -16.98 8.66 -39.92
CA THR A 18 -17.28 10.09 -39.88
C THR A 18 -18.72 10.38 -40.29
N THR A 19 -19.29 11.41 -39.67
CA THR A 19 -20.63 11.91 -39.98
C THR A 19 -20.58 13.40 -40.26
N ALA A 20 -21.39 13.84 -41.20
CA ALA A 20 -21.45 15.22 -41.65
C ALA A 20 -22.89 15.69 -41.72
N ARG A 21 -23.11 16.96 -41.35
CA ARG A 21 -24.37 17.66 -41.54
C ARG A 21 -24.19 18.71 -42.61
N TRP A 22 -25.07 18.72 -43.59
CA TRP A 22 -25.02 19.64 -44.71
C TRP A 22 -26.42 20.10 -45.11
N ARG A 23 -26.49 21.17 -45.89
CA ARG A 23 -27.74 21.70 -46.47
C ARG A 23 -27.48 22.23 -47.87
N ILE A 24 -28.53 22.29 -48.70
CA ILE A 24 -28.45 22.94 -50.01
C ILE A 24 -28.52 24.45 -49.80
N ALA A 25 -27.50 25.17 -50.24
CA ALA A 25 -27.44 26.64 -50.16
C ALA A 25 -27.84 27.30 -51.48
N ASP A 26 -27.46 26.72 -52.61
CA ASP A 26 -27.82 27.20 -53.96
C ASP A 26 -28.39 26.05 -54.79
N ALA A 27 -29.72 26.05 -54.94
CA ALA A 27 -30.44 24.98 -55.63
C ALA A 27 -30.09 24.88 -57.12
N LYS A 28 -29.74 25.99 -57.78
CA LYS A 28 -29.38 25.98 -59.20
C LYS A 28 -28.02 25.31 -59.39
N LYS A 29 -27.01 25.74 -58.63
CA LYS A 29 -25.67 25.12 -58.67
C LYS A 29 -25.71 23.66 -58.25
N PHE A 30 -26.54 23.32 -57.27
CA PHE A 30 -26.74 21.94 -56.85
C PHE A 30 -27.26 21.06 -57.99
N LEU A 31 -28.29 21.53 -58.70
CA LEU A 31 -28.87 20.78 -59.81
C LEU A 31 -27.90 20.65 -61.00
N GLU A 32 -27.13 21.71 -61.29
CA GLU A 32 -26.14 21.70 -62.37
C GLU A 32 -24.91 20.83 -62.08
N SER A 33 -24.53 20.70 -60.81
CA SER A 33 -23.26 20.04 -60.44
C SER A 33 -23.41 18.59 -59.97
N VAL A 34 -24.43 18.30 -59.13
CA VAL A 34 -24.64 16.97 -58.53
C VAL A 34 -25.99 16.36 -58.87
N ALA A 35 -26.95 17.16 -59.34
CA ALA A 35 -28.28 16.79 -59.85
C ALA A 35 -29.24 16.06 -58.88
N SER A 36 -28.72 15.31 -57.91
CA SER A 36 -29.49 14.48 -56.97
C SER A 36 -28.82 14.43 -55.59
N GLU A 37 -29.57 14.02 -54.58
CA GLU A 37 -29.05 13.80 -53.22
C GLU A 37 -27.98 12.70 -53.19
N ALA A 38 -28.18 11.60 -53.92
CA ALA A 38 -27.18 10.53 -54.02
C ALA A 38 -25.87 11.02 -54.64
N GLY A 39 -25.95 11.87 -55.67
CA GLY A 39 -24.79 12.52 -56.27
C GLY A 39 -24.08 13.47 -55.30
N ALA A 40 -24.86 14.25 -54.53
CA ALA A 40 -24.33 15.12 -53.48
C ALA A 40 -23.62 14.31 -52.38
N GLN A 41 -24.22 13.22 -51.93
CA GLN A 41 -23.65 12.33 -50.93
C GLN A 41 -22.32 11.73 -51.40
N SER A 42 -22.26 11.21 -52.64
CA SER A 42 -21.01 10.69 -53.19
C SER A 42 -19.91 11.75 -53.26
N ARG A 43 -20.22 12.98 -53.68
CA ARG A 43 -19.24 14.08 -53.69
C ARG A 43 -18.80 14.49 -52.28
N LEU A 44 -19.72 14.51 -51.33
CA LEU A 44 -19.42 14.83 -49.93
C LEU A 44 -18.54 13.74 -49.30
N ASP A 45 -18.86 12.47 -49.53
CA ASP A 45 -18.05 11.34 -49.05
C ASP A 45 -16.63 11.42 -49.63
N ASP A 46 -16.46 11.62 -50.95
CA ASP A 46 -15.14 11.76 -51.58
C ASP A 46 -14.29 12.89 -50.97
N ILE A 47 -14.89 14.07 -50.77
CA ILE A 47 -14.19 15.25 -50.27
C ILE A 47 -13.87 15.10 -48.78
N ILE A 48 -14.86 14.70 -47.98
CA ILE A 48 -14.71 14.58 -46.53
C ILE A 48 -13.74 13.44 -46.22
N ASP A 49 -13.85 12.29 -46.86
CA ASP A 49 -12.94 11.16 -46.64
C ASP A 49 -11.50 11.51 -47.04
N SER A 50 -11.30 12.28 -48.12
CA SER A 50 -9.96 12.76 -48.49
C SER A 50 -9.37 13.67 -47.40
N VAL A 51 -10.13 14.67 -46.94
CA VAL A 51 -9.66 15.61 -45.91
C VAL A 51 -9.43 14.92 -44.58
N VAL A 52 -10.33 14.02 -44.18
CA VAL A 52 -10.20 13.20 -42.97
C VAL A 52 -8.95 12.35 -43.06
N ARG A 53 -8.71 11.68 -44.19
CA ARG A 53 -7.49 10.87 -44.40
C ARG A 53 -6.23 11.71 -44.21
N ASP A 54 -6.16 12.88 -44.81
CA ASP A 54 -4.98 13.75 -44.72
C ASP A 54 -4.74 14.23 -43.28
N GLN A 55 -5.79 14.62 -42.57
CA GLN A 55 -5.68 15.07 -41.18
C GLN A 55 -5.36 13.92 -40.22
N VAL A 56 -5.92 12.73 -40.43
CA VAL A 56 -5.64 11.54 -39.62
C VAL A 56 -4.21 11.05 -39.85
N SER A 57 -3.74 11.02 -41.09
CA SER A 57 -2.37 10.58 -41.41
C SER A 57 -1.29 11.56 -40.96
N SER A 58 -1.62 12.83 -40.75
CA SER A 58 -0.70 13.84 -40.22
C SER A 58 -0.75 13.98 -38.69
N SER A 59 -1.70 13.34 -38.02
CA SER A 59 -1.91 13.43 -36.57
C SER A 59 -1.48 12.15 -35.85
N GLU A 60 -1.05 12.30 -34.60
CA GLU A 60 -0.83 11.17 -33.70
C GLU A 60 -2.18 10.61 -33.24
N LEU A 61 -2.26 9.29 -33.03
CA LEU A 61 -3.51 8.65 -32.61
C LEU A 61 -4.07 9.24 -31.30
N ILE A 62 -3.18 9.62 -30.37
CA ILE A 62 -3.58 10.18 -29.08
C ILE A 62 -4.35 11.49 -29.22
N GLU A 63 -4.01 12.32 -30.21
CA GLU A 63 -4.69 13.59 -30.47
C GLU A 63 -6.07 13.37 -31.10
N LEU A 64 -6.26 12.29 -31.85
CA LEU A 64 -7.56 11.93 -32.43
C LEU A 64 -8.55 11.43 -31.37
N VAL A 65 -8.04 10.80 -30.30
CA VAL A 65 -8.86 10.25 -29.22
C VAL A 65 -9.13 11.30 -28.13
N ARG A 66 -8.15 12.13 -27.78
CA ARG A 66 -8.26 13.13 -26.70
C ARG A 66 -8.70 14.49 -27.24
N SER A 67 -9.81 15.02 -26.74
CA SER A 67 -10.29 16.38 -27.10
C SER A 67 -9.51 17.49 -26.41
N ALA A 68 -9.06 17.27 -25.18
CA ALA A 68 -8.28 18.22 -24.39
C ALA A 68 -7.27 17.46 -23.52
N SER A 69 -6.18 18.14 -23.17
CA SER A 69 -5.28 17.70 -22.11
C SER A 69 -6.05 17.69 -20.81
N TRP A 70 -6.06 16.55 -20.12
CA TRP A 70 -6.64 16.48 -18.78
C TRP A 70 -5.74 17.27 -17.84
N GLU A 71 -6.21 18.42 -17.37
CA GLU A 71 -5.56 19.16 -16.29
C GLU A 71 -5.91 18.47 -14.97
N VAL A 72 -4.90 17.90 -14.30
CA VAL A 72 -5.08 17.32 -12.98
C VAL A 72 -5.38 18.45 -12.00
N PRO A 73 -6.52 18.46 -11.30
CA PRO A 73 -6.78 19.46 -10.27
C PRO A 73 -5.70 19.39 -9.19
N ALA A 74 -5.14 20.54 -8.78
CA ALA A 74 -4.01 20.64 -7.85
C ALA A 74 -4.22 19.85 -6.54
N GLU A 75 -5.47 19.70 -6.11
CA GLU A 75 -5.86 18.93 -4.93
C GLU A 75 -5.58 17.42 -5.07
N ARG A 76 -5.71 16.84 -6.27
CA ARG A 76 -5.47 15.40 -6.52
C ARG A 76 -4.05 15.09 -6.99
N GLU A 77 -3.26 16.11 -7.28
CA GLU A 77 -1.90 15.94 -7.82
C GLU A 77 -0.98 15.24 -6.81
N ALA A 78 -1.20 15.46 -5.51
CA ALA A 78 -0.44 14.82 -4.42
C ALA A 78 -0.81 13.34 -4.23
N GLU A 79 -2.09 12.97 -4.39
CA GLU A 79 -2.55 11.57 -4.32
C GLU A 79 -2.11 10.77 -5.56
N ILE A 80 -2.24 11.36 -6.75
CA ILE A 80 -1.92 10.69 -8.02
C ILE A 80 -0.41 10.42 -8.16
N LYS A 81 0.46 11.31 -7.65
CA LYS A 81 1.92 11.09 -7.62
C LYS A 81 2.35 9.91 -6.76
N GLN A 82 1.52 9.48 -5.78
CA GLN A 82 1.85 8.32 -4.94
C GLN A 82 1.43 6.98 -5.58
N GLU A 83 0.37 6.94 -6.39
CA GLU A 83 -0.18 5.69 -6.95
C GLU A 83 0.26 5.39 -8.39
N VAL A 84 0.77 6.38 -9.12
CA VAL A 84 1.04 6.24 -10.55
C VAL A 84 2.52 5.90 -10.78
N ALA A 85 2.79 4.67 -11.19
CA ALA A 85 4.12 4.24 -11.63
C ALA A 85 4.69 5.19 -12.70
N ALA A 86 5.97 5.54 -12.60
CA ALA A 86 6.65 6.57 -13.39
C ALA A 86 6.48 6.46 -14.92
N GLU A 87 6.20 5.27 -15.44
CA GLU A 87 5.96 5.05 -16.87
C GLU A 87 4.57 5.51 -17.33
N ARG A 88 3.57 5.42 -16.46
CA ARG A 88 2.21 5.92 -16.73
C ARG A 88 2.20 7.44 -16.73
N GLU A 89 3.08 8.08 -15.95
CA GLU A 89 3.30 9.53 -16.06
C GLU A 89 3.79 9.94 -17.45
N ALA A 90 4.64 9.13 -18.10
CA ALA A 90 5.17 9.46 -19.43
C ALA A 90 4.09 9.39 -20.53
N GLU A 91 3.18 8.42 -20.46
CA GLU A 91 2.00 8.34 -21.37
C GLU A 91 0.96 9.44 -21.07
N ILE A 92 0.83 9.86 -19.80
CA ILE A 92 -0.06 10.97 -19.41
C ILE A 92 0.54 12.31 -19.86
N LYS A 93 1.88 12.46 -19.84
CA LYS A 93 2.63 13.64 -20.28
C LYS A 93 2.75 13.82 -21.79
N GLN A 94 2.17 12.95 -22.62
CA GLN A 94 2.03 13.28 -24.04
C GLN A 94 1.09 14.47 -24.17
N GLU A 95 1.69 15.64 -24.36
CA GLU A 95 0.97 16.90 -24.57
C GLU A 95 0.16 16.79 -25.86
N VAL A 96 -1.16 16.93 -25.70
CA VAL A 96 -2.07 17.07 -26.83
C VAL A 96 -1.88 18.49 -27.35
N THR A 97 -1.27 18.64 -28.54
CA THR A 97 -0.99 19.97 -29.10
C THR A 97 -2.23 20.54 -29.77
N ARG A 98 -2.96 19.71 -30.53
CA ARG A 98 -4.16 20.12 -31.27
C ARG A 98 -5.45 19.56 -30.67
N GLY A 99 -5.45 18.26 -30.39
CA GLY A 99 -6.60 17.55 -29.86
C GLY A 99 -7.74 17.37 -30.86
N ARG A 100 -8.69 16.50 -30.52
CA ARG A 100 -9.75 16.04 -31.44
C ARG A 100 -10.62 17.19 -31.96
N GLU A 101 -10.91 18.17 -31.12
CA GLU A 101 -11.77 19.30 -31.51
C GLU A 101 -11.11 20.18 -32.56
N GLU A 102 -9.83 20.51 -32.40
CA GLU A 102 -9.11 21.31 -33.38
C GLU A 102 -8.91 20.57 -34.70
N ILE A 103 -8.61 19.27 -34.65
CA ILE A 103 -8.51 18.43 -35.85
C ILE A 103 -9.85 18.42 -36.60
N THR A 104 -10.95 18.20 -35.88
CA THR A 104 -12.31 18.21 -36.47
C THR A 104 -12.67 19.57 -37.06
N ARG A 105 -12.28 20.66 -36.39
CA ARG A 105 -12.47 22.03 -36.90
C ARG A 105 -11.64 22.31 -38.15
N THR A 106 -10.43 21.77 -38.22
CA THR A 106 -9.55 21.87 -39.39
C THR A 106 -10.15 21.09 -40.56
N ILE A 107 -10.64 19.87 -40.33
CA ILE A 107 -11.35 19.06 -41.33
C ILE A 107 -12.54 19.84 -41.91
N LEU A 108 -13.37 20.43 -41.04
CA LEU A 108 -14.49 21.26 -41.47
C LEU A 108 -14.06 22.46 -42.32
N ALA A 109 -12.98 23.14 -41.91
CA ALA A 109 -12.48 24.33 -42.60
C ALA A 109 -11.94 24.00 -44.00
N GLU A 110 -11.17 22.91 -44.14
CA GLU A 110 -10.64 22.47 -45.43
C GLU A 110 -11.76 21.98 -46.36
N ALA A 111 -12.69 21.16 -45.85
CA ALA A 111 -13.82 20.68 -46.64
C ALA A 111 -14.73 21.84 -47.12
N ARG A 112 -14.92 22.87 -46.29
CA ARG A 112 -15.70 24.08 -46.66
C ARG A 112 -15.09 24.91 -47.79
N LYS A 113 -13.81 24.76 -48.12
CA LYS A 113 -13.20 25.46 -49.27
C LYS A 113 -13.69 24.89 -50.60
N ILE A 114 -13.97 23.59 -50.64
CA ILE A 114 -14.26 22.84 -51.87
C ILE A 114 -15.77 22.69 -52.07
N ILE A 115 -16.52 22.32 -51.02
CA ILE A 115 -17.94 21.95 -51.09
C ILE A 115 -18.88 23.03 -51.69
N PRO A 116 -18.68 24.35 -51.47
CA PRO A 116 -19.56 25.39 -52.02
C PRO A 116 -19.63 25.42 -53.55
N GLN A 117 -18.66 24.85 -54.26
CA GLN A 117 -18.70 24.75 -55.71
C GLN A 117 -19.86 23.88 -56.23
N TYR A 118 -20.41 23.02 -55.36
CA TYR A 118 -21.55 22.15 -55.65
C TYR A 118 -22.89 22.73 -55.16
N GLY A 119 -22.94 23.99 -54.71
CA GLY A 119 -24.16 24.59 -54.15
C GLY A 119 -24.56 24.03 -52.78
N ILE A 120 -23.66 23.29 -52.13
CA ILE A 120 -23.85 22.67 -50.81
C ILE A 120 -23.14 23.50 -49.74
N GLU A 121 -23.74 23.60 -48.56
CA GLU A 121 -23.12 24.17 -47.37
C GLU A 121 -22.93 23.09 -46.30
N LEU A 122 -21.68 22.93 -45.86
CA LEU A 122 -21.30 22.00 -44.81
C LEU A 122 -21.45 22.65 -43.43
N VAL A 123 -22.41 22.16 -42.63
CA VAL A 123 -22.74 22.68 -41.30
C VAL A 123 -21.74 22.19 -40.26
N ASP A 124 -21.48 20.88 -40.24
CA ASP A 124 -20.64 20.23 -39.22
C ASP A 124 -20.08 18.91 -39.75
N VAL A 125 -18.91 18.51 -39.26
CA VAL A 125 -18.30 17.20 -39.50
C VAL A 125 -17.80 16.69 -38.16
N ARG A 126 -18.06 15.42 -37.85
CA ARG A 126 -17.61 14.80 -36.61
C ARG A 126 -17.12 13.38 -36.87
N ILE A 127 -16.05 13.01 -36.17
CA ILE A 127 -15.62 11.61 -36.07
C ILE A 127 -16.60 10.92 -35.12
N LYS A 128 -17.32 9.90 -35.59
CA LYS A 128 -18.30 9.15 -34.79
C LYS A 128 -17.62 8.02 -34.02
N ARG A 129 -16.74 7.27 -34.68
CA ARG A 129 -16.06 6.11 -34.10
C ARG A 129 -14.64 5.99 -34.65
N LEU A 130 -13.75 5.48 -33.80
CA LEU A 130 -12.35 5.28 -34.11
C LEU A 130 -11.92 3.95 -33.47
N ASP A 131 -11.58 2.96 -34.28
CA ASP A 131 -11.16 1.63 -33.80
C ASP A 131 -9.81 1.23 -34.38
N TYR A 132 -9.02 0.45 -33.64
CA TYR A 132 -7.87 -0.25 -34.23
C TYR A 132 -8.32 -1.33 -35.20
N ILE A 133 -7.51 -1.57 -36.24
CA ILE A 133 -7.62 -2.81 -37.03
C ILE A 133 -7.31 -4.03 -36.15
N GLU A 134 -7.86 -5.19 -36.51
CA GLU A 134 -7.76 -6.42 -35.72
C GLU A 134 -6.30 -6.81 -35.39
N SER A 135 -5.41 -6.76 -36.39
CA SER A 135 -4.00 -7.12 -36.22
C SER A 135 -3.21 -6.17 -35.30
N VAL A 136 -3.60 -4.91 -35.19
CA VAL A 136 -3.00 -3.95 -34.26
C VAL A 136 -3.62 -4.12 -32.88
N ARG A 137 -4.93 -4.35 -32.81
CA ARG A 137 -5.69 -4.54 -31.57
C ARG A 137 -5.12 -5.70 -30.74
N GLU A 138 -4.86 -6.85 -31.36
CA GLU A 138 -4.26 -8.01 -30.67
C GLU A 138 -2.88 -7.68 -30.07
N LYS A 139 -2.03 -6.97 -30.82
CA LYS A 139 -0.70 -6.56 -30.34
C LYS A 139 -0.78 -5.58 -29.17
N VAL A 140 -1.69 -4.61 -29.25
CA VAL A 140 -1.92 -3.66 -28.16
C VAL A 140 -2.41 -4.38 -26.91
N TYR A 141 -3.39 -5.29 -27.04
CA TYR A 141 -3.86 -6.10 -25.91
C TYR A 141 -2.77 -6.96 -25.31
N ALA A 142 -1.98 -7.66 -26.13
CA ALA A 142 -0.86 -8.47 -25.65
C ALA A 142 0.17 -7.62 -24.88
N ARG A 143 0.51 -6.43 -25.39
CA ARG A 143 1.37 -5.47 -24.71
C ARG A 143 0.75 -5.01 -23.39
N MET A 144 -0.53 -4.64 -23.37
CA MET A 144 -1.23 -4.21 -22.16
C MET A 144 -1.27 -5.31 -21.10
N ILE A 145 -1.47 -6.58 -21.49
CA ILE A 145 -1.47 -7.72 -20.58
C ILE A 145 -0.07 -7.90 -19.97
N SER A 146 0.97 -7.95 -20.80
CA SER A 146 2.37 -8.06 -20.34
C SER A 146 2.74 -6.93 -19.38
N GLU A 147 2.33 -5.70 -19.74
CA GLU A 147 2.56 -4.51 -18.92
C GLU A 147 1.84 -4.60 -17.57
N ARG A 148 0.56 -5.01 -17.57
CA ARG A 148 -0.20 -5.23 -16.33
C ARG A 148 0.40 -6.34 -15.47
N GLN A 149 0.90 -7.41 -16.07
CA GLN A 149 1.57 -8.49 -15.35
C GLN A 149 2.88 -8.02 -14.72
N ARG A 150 3.66 -7.20 -15.43
CA ARG A 150 4.90 -6.60 -14.93
C ARG A 150 4.62 -5.68 -13.74
N ILE A 151 3.66 -4.76 -13.88
CA ILE A 151 3.23 -3.87 -12.79
C ILE A 151 2.76 -4.68 -11.57
N ALA A 152 1.95 -5.72 -11.78
CA ALA A 152 1.49 -6.58 -10.69
C ALA A 152 2.62 -7.39 -10.04
N ALA A 153 3.64 -7.78 -10.79
CA ALA A 153 4.83 -8.44 -10.25
C ALA A 153 5.68 -7.46 -9.42
N GLN A 154 5.86 -6.23 -9.90
CA GLN A 154 6.56 -5.17 -9.18
C GLN A 154 5.87 -4.87 -7.84
N PHE A 155 4.56 -4.60 -7.84
CA PHE A 155 3.81 -4.35 -6.60
C PHE A 155 3.86 -5.51 -5.62
N ARG A 156 3.84 -6.76 -6.10
CA ARG A 156 4.01 -7.94 -5.24
C ARG A 156 5.40 -7.96 -4.60
N SER A 157 6.45 -7.72 -5.39
CA SER A 157 7.82 -7.67 -4.88
C SER A 157 8.05 -6.53 -3.88
N GLU A 158 7.51 -5.35 -4.16
CA GLU A 158 7.57 -4.20 -3.23
C GLU A 158 6.80 -4.50 -1.93
N GLY A 159 5.62 -5.10 -2.02
CA GLY A 159 4.83 -5.51 -0.86
C GLY A 159 5.55 -6.58 -0.01
N GLU A 160 6.18 -7.56 -0.66
CA GLU A 160 7.00 -8.58 0.01
C GLU A 160 8.22 -7.96 0.70
N GLY A 161 8.91 -7.03 0.03
CA GLY A 161 10.04 -6.30 0.60
C GLY A 161 9.64 -5.48 1.82
N ARG A 162 8.56 -4.69 1.71
CA ARG A 162 8.05 -3.88 2.82
C ARG A 162 7.58 -4.74 3.99
N ARG A 163 6.97 -5.89 3.71
CA ARG A 163 6.60 -6.87 4.74
C ARG A 163 7.83 -7.40 5.47
N ALA A 164 8.87 -7.81 4.75
CA ALA A 164 10.09 -8.35 5.34
C ALA A 164 10.81 -7.31 6.22
N GLU A 165 10.84 -6.05 5.78
CA GLU A 165 11.38 -4.92 6.54
C GLU A 165 10.63 -4.73 7.87
N ILE A 166 9.29 -4.61 7.83
CA ILE A 166 8.45 -4.44 9.03
C ILE A 166 8.64 -5.60 10.01
N LEU A 167 8.66 -6.84 9.50
CA LEU A 167 8.89 -8.02 10.34
C LEU A 167 10.28 -8.00 10.99
N GLY A 168 11.32 -7.62 10.22
CA GLY A 168 12.68 -7.50 10.75
C GLY A 168 12.82 -6.44 11.83
N GLU A 169 12.18 -5.28 11.65
CA GLU A 169 12.12 -4.22 12.67
C GLU A 169 11.37 -4.67 13.92
N MET A 170 10.22 -5.32 13.75
CA MET A 170 9.43 -5.88 14.84
C MET A 170 10.25 -6.90 15.65
N GLU A 171 10.91 -7.86 15.00
CA GLU A 171 11.74 -8.87 15.66
C GLU A 171 12.94 -8.24 16.39
N LYS A 172 13.58 -7.23 15.80
CA LYS A 172 14.67 -6.49 16.44
C LYS A 172 14.16 -5.76 17.69
N GLY A 173 13.03 -5.06 17.61
CA GLY A 173 12.42 -4.38 18.74
C GLY A 173 12.04 -5.34 19.87
N LEU A 174 11.43 -6.47 19.53
CA LEU A 174 11.03 -7.49 20.49
C LEU A 174 12.24 -8.12 21.20
N ARG A 175 13.34 -8.40 20.48
CA ARG A 175 14.60 -8.87 21.08
C ARG A 175 15.19 -7.83 22.05
N GLN A 176 15.18 -6.56 21.69
CA GLN A 176 15.67 -5.48 22.54
C GLN A 176 14.83 -5.32 23.82
N ILE A 177 13.50 -5.34 23.71
CA ILE A 177 12.59 -5.28 24.86
C ILE A 177 12.82 -6.46 25.80
N ARG A 178 12.91 -7.69 25.27
CA ARG A 178 13.18 -8.88 26.10
C ARG A 178 14.55 -8.83 26.78
N SER A 179 15.58 -8.40 26.06
CA SER A 179 16.94 -8.28 26.61
C SER A 179 17.02 -7.23 27.72
N THR A 180 16.41 -6.06 27.50
CA THR A 180 16.36 -4.98 28.51
C THR A 180 15.55 -5.39 29.74
N ALA A 181 14.38 -6.02 29.54
CA ALA A 181 13.58 -6.56 30.64
C ALA A 181 14.35 -7.62 31.43
N TYR A 182 15.02 -8.57 30.76
CA TYR A 182 15.81 -9.60 31.43
C TYR A 182 16.96 -8.99 32.24
N ARG A 183 17.71 -8.04 31.66
CA ARG A 183 18.78 -7.31 32.36
C ARG A 183 18.24 -6.65 33.63
N GLN A 184 17.12 -5.94 33.53
CA GLN A 184 16.52 -5.24 34.67
C GLN A 184 16.05 -6.21 35.77
N VAL A 185 15.48 -7.37 35.39
CA VAL A 185 15.15 -8.43 36.36
C VAL A 185 16.40 -8.95 37.08
N GLN A 186 17.50 -9.17 36.36
CA GLN A 186 18.75 -9.62 36.97
C GLN A 186 19.39 -8.55 37.87
N GLU A 187 19.34 -7.27 37.47
CA GLU A 187 19.81 -6.15 38.30
C GLU A 187 19.02 -6.06 39.61
N ILE A 188 17.69 -6.11 39.54
CA ILE A 188 16.81 -6.08 40.72
C ILE A 188 17.07 -7.29 41.63
N ARG A 189 17.17 -8.50 41.07
CA ARG A 189 17.49 -9.70 41.85
C ARG A 189 18.86 -9.60 42.50
N GLY A 190 19.89 -9.17 41.77
CA GLY A 190 21.23 -8.98 42.31
C GLY A 190 21.28 -7.96 43.44
N GLN A 191 20.52 -6.85 43.34
CA GLN A 191 20.38 -5.87 44.42
C GLN A 191 19.67 -6.47 45.64
N ALA A 192 18.56 -7.18 45.43
CA ALA A 192 17.80 -7.82 46.50
C ALA A 192 18.63 -8.91 47.22
N ASP A 193 19.38 -9.72 46.49
CA ASP A 193 20.25 -10.77 47.03
C ASP A 193 21.43 -10.16 47.82
N ALA A 194 22.01 -9.07 47.32
CA ALA A 194 23.06 -8.34 48.03
C ALA A 194 22.54 -7.72 49.34
N GLU A 195 21.37 -7.09 49.31
CA GLU A 195 20.72 -6.52 50.49
C GLU A 195 20.34 -7.60 51.50
N ALA A 196 19.78 -8.73 51.05
CA ALA A 196 19.49 -9.87 51.91
C ALA A 196 20.75 -10.43 52.57
N THR A 197 21.83 -10.61 51.79
CA THR A 197 23.13 -11.07 52.31
C THR A 197 23.71 -10.09 53.32
N HIS A 198 23.59 -8.78 53.07
CA HIS A 198 24.02 -7.74 53.99
C HIS A 198 23.27 -7.81 55.32
N ILE A 199 21.94 -7.89 55.28
CA ILE A 199 21.10 -8.03 56.49
C ILE A 199 21.46 -9.31 57.25
N TYR A 200 21.63 -10.45 56.58
CA TYR A 200 22.05 -11.69 57.23
C TYR A 200 23.43 -11.57 57.88
N GLY A 201 24.38 -10.91 57.22
CA GLY A 201 25.70 -10.63 57.77
C GLY A 201 25.64 -9.73 59.02
N GLU A 202 24.80 -8.70 59.02
CA GLU A 202 24.60 -7.84 60.19
C GLU A 202 24.00 -8.61 61.38
N VAL A 203 22.99 -9.45 61.14
CA VAL A 203 22.35 -10.26 62.20
C VAL A 203 23.32 -11.29 62.76
N TYR A 204 24.05 -12.02 61.90
CA TYR A 204 25.08 -12.97 62.34
C TYR A 204 26.18 -12.28 63.17
N SER A 205 26.56 -11.06 62.81
CA SER A 205 27.56 -10.28 63.55
C SER A 205 27.04 -9.78 64.91
N ARG A 206 25.72 -9.66 65.10
CA ARG A 206 25.11 -9.27 66.38
C ARG A 206 25.00 -10.46 67.34
N ASP A 207 24.54 -11.61 66.86
CA ASP A 207 24.45 -12.85 67.66
C ASP A 207 24.40 -14.09 66.74
N ALA A 208 25.51 -14.83 66.71
CA ALA A 208 25.66 -16.02 65.88
C ALA A 208 24.82 -17.22 66.37
N GLU A 209 24.59 -17.35 67.68
CA GLU A 209 23.80 -18.46 68.23
C GLU A 209 22.30 -18.26 67.98
N PHE A 210 21.80 -17.03 68.17
CA PHE A 210 20.40 -16.70 67.91
C PHE A 210 20.02 -16.87 66.43
N TYR A 211 20.92 -16.45 65.52
CA TYR A 211 20.73 -16.65 64.08
C TYR A 211 20.66 -18.14 63.71
N ALA A 212 21.60 -18.95 64.19
CA ALA A 212 21.63 -20.38 63.94
C ALA A 212 20.35 -21.06 64.45
N PHE A 213 19.89 -20.70 65.66
CA PHE A 213 18.65 -21.21 66.24
C PHE A 213 17.40 -20.82 65.43
N SER A 214 17.21 -19.53 65.12
CA SER A 214 16.06 -19.04 64.36
C SER A 214 15.99 -19.67 62.97
N ARG A 215 17.13 -19.82 62.30
CA ARG A 215 17.18 -20.42 60.96
C ARG A 215 16.86 -21.91 60.98
N THR A 216 17.32 -22.64 62.01
CA THR A 216 16.93 -24.04 62.20
C THR A 216 15.42 -24.19 62.43
N LEU A 217 14.79 -23.27 63.19
CA LEU A 217 13.34 -23.27 63.38
C LEU A 217 12.55 -22.98 62.10
N GLU A 218 13.00 -22.02 61.27
CA GLU A 218 12.39 -21.77 59.96
C GLU A 218 12.47 -23.00 59.06
N LEU A 219 13.63 -23.67 59.02
CA LEU A 219 13.81 -24.91 58.25
C LEU A 219 12.93 -26.06 58.74
N TYR A 220 12.56 -26.08 60.03
CA TYR A 220 11.58 -27.04 60.53
C TYR A 220 10.14 -26.67 60.13
N GLY A 221 9.83 -25.38 60.00
CA GLY A 221 8.51 -24.85 59.65
C GLY A 221 8.20 -24.89 58.15
N GLU A 222 9.20 -24.68 57.29
CA GLU A 222 9.14 -24.94 55.86
C GLU A 222 9.19 -26.46 55.64
N GLY A 223 8.05 -27.13 55.80
CA GLY A 223 7.92 -28.57 55.64
C GLY A 223 8.64 -29.08 54.39
N ALA A 224 9.39 -30.18 54.55
CA ALA A 224 10.18 -30.78 53.48
C ALA A 224 9.40 -30.82 52.16
N ASN A 225 9.97 -30.18 51.12
CA ASN A 225 9.40 -30.20 49.78
C ASN A 225 9.00 -31.63 49.39
N GLN A 226 7.79 -31.81 48.87
CA GLN A 226 7.21 -33.14 48.58
C GLN A 226 8.04 -33.99 47.60
N ASN A 227 9.00 -33.37 46.89
CA ASN A 227 9.92 -34.03 45.96
C ASN A 227 11.40 -34.04 46.40
N ALA A 228 11.71 -33.65 47.64
CA ALA A 228 13.09 -33.63 48.14
C ALA A 228 13.37 -34.88 49.00
N VAL A 229 14.34 -35.70 48.60
CA VAL A 229 14.85 -36.81 49.42
C VAL A 229 15.89 -36.24 50.39
N LEU A 230 15.52 -36.13 51.66
CA LEU A 230 16.39 -35.61 52.71
C LEU A 230 17.15 -36.79 53.35
N ILE A 231 18.46 -36.87 53.11
CA ILE A 231 19.33 -37.86 53.77
C ILE A 231 19.90 -37.20 55.02
N LEU A 232 19.36 -37.56 56.18
CA LEU A 232 19.81 -37.05 57.48
C LEU A 232 20.53 -38.14 58.25
N THR A 233 21.74 -37.84 58.73
CA THR A 233 22.48 -38.69 59.67
C THR A 233 22.21 -38.26 61.10
N THR A 234 22.39 -39.18 62.05
CA THR A 234 22.16 -38.92 63.48
C THR A 234 23.05 -37.78 63.99
N ASP A 235 24.23 -37.55 63.42
CA ASP A 235 25.15 -36.47 63.81
C ASP A 235 24.98 -35.18 63.00
N SER A 236 23.83 -35.00 62.32
CA SER A 236 23.56 -33.78 61.58
C SER A 236 23.29 -32.59 62.51
N ASP A 237 23.86 -31.44 62.14
CA ASP A 237 23.58 -30.12 62.75
C ASP A 237 22.10 -29.76 62.76
N TYR A 238 21.33 -30.36 61.85
CA TYR A 238 19.88 -30.24 61.81
C TYR A 238 19.22 -30.64 63.12
N TYR A 239 19.76 -31.58 63.90
CA TYR A 239 19.16 -32.01 65.17
C TYR A 239 19.80 -31.39 66.41
N ARG A 240 20.76 -30.46 66.25
CA ARG A 240 21.54 -29.89 67.36
C ARG A 240 20.63 -29.34 68.45
N TYR A 241 19.70 -28.47 68.10
CA TYR A 241 18.79 -27.83 69.07
C TYR A 241 17.69 -28.77 69.60
N LEU A 242 17.23 -29.76 68.81
CA LEU A 242 16.25 -30.76 69.26
C LEU A 242 16.85 -31.77 70.26
N LYS A 243 18.14 -32.11 70.12
CA LYS A 243 18.84 -33.02 71.04
C LYS A 243 19.21 -32.36 72.37
N HIS A 244 19.49 -31.06 72.35
CA HIS A 244 19.81 -30.29 73.54
C HIS A 244 18.57 -29.72 74.24
N ALA A 245 17.40 -29.76 73.57
CA ALA A 245 16.11 -29.52 74.20
C ALA A 245 15.80 -30.67 75.16
N THR A 246 16.30 -30.57 76.38
CA THR A 246 15.76 -31.32 77.50
C THR A 246 14.32 -30.84 77.69
N PRO A 247 13.32 -31.73 77.70
CA PRO A 247 11.98 -31.32 78.06
C PRO A 247 12.09 -30.77 79.48
N ALA A 248 11.91 -29.45 79.63
CA ALA A 248 11.73 -28.87 80.94
C ALA A 248 10.56 -29.66 81.57
N GLU A 249 10.83 -30.30 82.70
CA GLU A 249 9.76 -30.59 83.64
C GLU A 249 8.92 -29.32 83.75
N THR A 250 7.61 -29.51 83.72
CA THR A 250 6.60 -28.50 83.51
C THR A 250 6.68 -27.44 84.62
N GLU A 251 7.53 -26.44 84.45
CA GLU A 251 7.42 -25.18 85.17
C GLU A 251 6.56 -24.25 84.31
N PRO A 252 5.38 -23.83 84.80
CA PRO A 252 4.51 -22.96 84.04
C PRO A 252 5.25 -21.64 83.75
N LEU A 253 5.29 -21.27 82.48
CA LEU A 253 5.82 -19.98 82.01
C LEU A 253 5.25 -18.84 82.86
N PRO A 254 6.07 -17.88 83.34
CA PRO A 254 5.53 -16.67 83.93
C PRO A 254 4.66 -15.98 82.88
N ALA A 255 3.42 -15.68 83.25
CA ALA A 255 2.47 -14.98 82.40
C ALA A 255 3.14 -13.72 81.84
N VAL A 256 3.25 -13.66 80.51
CA VAL A 256 3.60 -12.43 79.80
C VAL A 256 2.55 -11.41 80.21
N GLY A 257 2.96 -10.43 81.02
CA GLY A 257 2.13 -9.31 81.39
C GLY A 257 1.56 -8.67 80.14
N ALA A 258 0.23 -8.59 80.07
CA ALA A 258 -0.48 -7.85 79.05
C ALA A 258 0.13 -6.46 78.94
N ARG A 259 0.86 -6.21 77.85
CA ARG A 259 1.19 -4.83 77.48
C ARG A 259 -0.10 -4.19 77.02
N ASP A 260 -0.53 -3.25 77.83
CA ASP A 260 -1.67 -2.39 77.64
C ASP A 260 -1.80 -1.88 76.20
N ALA A 261 -3.06 -1.85 75.78
CA ALA A 261 -3.54 -1.12 74.63
C ALA A 261 -3.11 0.36 74.69
N LYS A 262 -2.46 0.83 73.63
CA LYS A 262 -2.73 2.15 73.05
C LYS A 262 -2.13 2.28 71.66
N ARG A 263 -2.97 2.09 70.63
CA ARG A 263 -2.85 2.79 69.35
C ARG A 263 -3.44 4.20 69.53
N PRO A 264 -2.87 5.20 68.85
CA PRO A 264 -3.56 5.78 67.71
C PRO A 264 -3.05 5.23 66.39
#